data_AF-A0A3R9F333-F1
#
_entry.id   AF-A0A3R9F333-F1
#
_cell.length_a   1.000
_cell.length_b   1.000
_cell.length_c   1.000
_cell.angle_alpha   90.00
_cell.angle_beta   90.00
_cell.angle_gamma   90.00
#
_symmetry.space_group_name_H-M   'P 1'
#
loop_
_entity.id
_entity.type
_entity.pdbx_description
1 polymer ?
#
loop_
_entity_poly.entity_id
_entity_poly.type
_entity_poly.pdbx_seq_one_letter_code
_entity_poly.pdbx_strand_id
1 'polypeptide(L)'
;MSGAAGRRSNRDVQQEQADSAELAATVSAAAGTPIACTDLPADTLVEGLTGTGLPAGLAHVLADADLGDSGDLSRLIGRPTTSLTDAMTAALR
;
A
#
# COMPACT_ATOMS: atom_id res chain seq x y z
N MET A 1 31.06 5.11 23.01
CA MET A 1 29.60 5.36 23.07
C MET A 1 28.99 4.65 21.87
N SER A 2 28.48 3.43 22.06
CA SER A 2 28.04 2.53 21.00
C SER A 2 26.54 2.70 20.78
N GLY A 3 26.16 3.46 19.76
CA GLY A 3 24.77 3.71 19.39
C GLY A 3 24.16 2.46 18.73
N ALA A 4 23.06 1.99 19.29
CA ALA A 4 22.29 0.86 18.80
C ALA A 4 21.69 1.16 17.42
N ALA A 5 22.22 0.51 16.38
CA ALA A 5 21.64 0.48 15.05
C ALA A 5 21.21 -0.96 14.73
N GLY A 6 20.00 -1.12 14.18
CA GLY A 6 19.65 -2.28 13.37
C GLY A 6 19.08 -3.49 14.11
N ARG A 7 17.84 -3.39 14.59
CA ARG A 7 16.93 -4.55 14.67
C ARG A 7 15.52 -4.10 14.33
N ARG A 8 15.30 -3.73 13.06
CA ARG A 8 13.96 -3.86 12.47
C ARG A 8 13.66 -5.36 12.59
N SER A 9 12.69 -5.74 13.43
CA SER A 9 12.45 -7.14 13.74
C SER A 9 12.09 -7.83 12.44
N ASN A 10 12.72 -8.98 12.14
CA ASN A 10 12.41 -9.73 10.92
C ASN A 10 10.89 -9.97 10.78
N ARG A 11 10.20 -10.07 11.93
CA ARG A 11 8.75 -10.20 12.06
C ARG A 11 7.96 -9.01 11.47
N ASP A 12 8.45 -7.78 11.59
CA ASP A 12 7.73 -6.59 11.10
C ASP A 12 7.77 -6.58 9.56
N VAL A 13 8.94 -6.87 8.98
CA VAL A 13 9.10 -7.05 7.53
C VAL A 13 8.25 -8.23 7.03
N GLN A 14 8.11 -9.30 7.80
CA GLN A 14 7.30 -10.46 7.40
C GLN A 14 5.79 -10.22 7.49
N GLN A 15 5.32 -9.29 8.34
CA GLN A 15 3.91 -8.88 8.40
C GLN A 15 3.55 -7.93 7.25
N GLU A 16 4.43 -6.97 6.95
CA GLU A 16 4.25 -6.00 5.84
C GLU A 16 4.19 -6.69 4.47
N GLN A 17 5.04 -7.71 4.29
CA GLN A 17 5.03 -8.54 3.09
C GLN A 17 3.81 -9.48 3.01
N ALA A 18 3.26 -9.90 4.15
CA ALA A 18 2.04 -10.70 4.18
C ALA A 18 0.81 -9.86 3.80
N ASP A 19 0.74 -8.62 4.28
CA ASP A 19 -0.34 -7.67 3.97
C ASP A 19 -0.35 -7.30 2.48
N SER A 20 0.83 -7.00 1.92
CA SER A 20 1.01 -6.76 0.48
C SER A 20 0.63 -7.98 -0.38
N ALA A 21 0.95 -9.20 0.07
CA ALA A 21 0.59 -10.43 -0.64
C ALA A 21 -0.92 -10.72 -0.60
N GLU A 22 -1.59 -10.43 0.51
CA GLU A 22 -3.05 -10.55 0.65
C GLU A 22 -3.79 -9.52 -0.22
N LEU A 23 -3.28 -8.29 -0.26
CA LEU A 23 -3.72 -7.23 -1.17
C LEU A 23 -3.59 -7.68 -2.64
N ALA A 24 -2.41 -8.17 -3.04
CA ALA A 24 -2.15 -8.67 -4.39
C ALA A 24 -3.11 -9.81 -4.80
N ALA A 25 -3.37 -10.74 -3.89
CA ALA A 25 -4.29 -11.85 -4.12
C ALA A 25 -5.73 -11.35 -4.33
N THR A 26 -6.17 -10.39 -3.52
CA THR A 26 -7.51 -9.79 -3.62
C THR A 26 -7.69 -9.05 -4.95
N VAL A 27 -6.71 -8.24 -5.34
CA VAL A 27 -6.73 -7.50 -6.61
C VAL A 27 -6.67 -8.47 -7.80
N SER A 28 -5.82 -9.49 -7.75
CA SER A 28 -5.72 -10.50 -8.81
C SER A 28 -7.04 -11.26 -9.01
N ALA A 29 -7.70 -11.62 -7.91
CA ALA A 29 -9.00 -12.29 -7.96
C ALA A 29 -10.09 -11.39 -8.56
N ALA A 30 -10.09 -10.09 -8.25
CA ALA A 30 -11.04 -9.14 -8.80
C ALA A 30 -10.76 -8.81 -10.29
N ALA A 31 -9.49 -8.70 -10.68
CA ALA A 31 -9.07 -8.36 -12.05
C ALA A 31 -9.00 -9.57 -13.01
N GLY A 32 -9.03 -10.80 -12.48
CA GLY A 32 -8.92 -12.03 -13.27
C GLY A 32 -7.52 -12.27 -13.88
N THR A 33 -6.51 -11.50 -13.47
CA THR A 33 -5.13 -11.58 -13.96
C THR A 33 -4.17 -11.60 -12.77
N PRO A 34 -3.10 -12.42 -12.77
CA PRO A 34 -2.13 -12.42 -11.68
C PRO A 34 -1.36 -11.08 -11.63
N ILE A 35 -1.49 -10.39 -10.50
CA ILE A 35 -0.86 -9.11 -10.19
C ILE A 35 -0.07 -9.29 -8.90
N ALA A 36 1.21 -8.90 -8.92
CA ALA A 36 2.05 -8.89 -7.73
C ALA A 36 2.09 -7.50 -7.12
N CYS A 37 1.87 -7.40 -5.81
CA CYS A 37 2.17 -6.19 -5.05
C CYS A 37 3.65 -6.24 -4.67
N THR A 38 4.40 -5.20 -5.02
CA THR A 38 5.80 -5.04 -4.61
C THR A 38 5.86 -3.83 -3.73
N ASP A 39 6.27 -4.04 -2.48
CA ASP A 39 6.48 -2.97 -1.54
C ASP A 39 7.74 -2.18 -1.93
N LEU A 40 7.57 -0.89 -2.16
CA LEU A 40 8.61 -0.02 -2.71
C LEU A 40 8.87 1.12 -1.72
N PRO A 41 10.15 1.49 -1.49
CA PRO A 41 10.45 2.73 -0.79
C PRO A 41 9.75 3.91 -1.48
N ALA A 42 9.24 4.87 -0.70
CA ALA A 42 8.52 6.03 -1.21
C ALA A 42 9.30 6.79 -2.30
N ASP A 43 10.62 6.93 -2.15
CA ASP A 43 11.48 7.56 -3.16
C ASP A 43 11.45 6.80 -4.50
N THR A 44 11.51 5.48 -4.46
CA THR A 44 11.40 4.61 -5.65
C THR A 44 10.02 4.71 -6.29
N LEU A 45 8.96 4.84 -5.48
CA LEU A 45 7.60 5.05 -5.98
C LEU A 45 7.46 6.41 -6.68
N VAL A 46 8.03 7.48 -6.10
CA VAL A 46 8.07 8.82 -6.73
C VAL A 46 8.82 8.78 -8.06
N GLU A 47 9.99 8.13 -8.12
CA GLU A 47 10.76 7.96 -9.35
C GLU A 47 9.98 7.20 -10.41
N GLY A 48 9.31 6.10 -10.04
CA GLY A 48 8.45 5.34 -10.95
C GLY A 48 7.29 6.19 -11.50
N LEU A 49 6.56 6.89 -10.63
CA LEU A 49 5.44 7.74 -11.02
C LEU A 49 5.88 8.88 -11.93
N THR A 50 6.96 9.58 -11.59
CA THR A 50 7.50 10.66 -12.43
C THR A 50 8.02 10.16 -13.77
N GLY A 51 8.61 8.95 -13.82
CA GLY A 51 9.02 8.29 -15.05
C GLY A 51 7.87 8.01 -16.03
N THR A 52 6.64 7.92 -15.55
CA THR A 52 5.43 7.76 -16.40
C THR A 52 4.84 9.08 -16.90
N GLY A 53 5.45 10.23 -16.55
CA GLY A 53 4.98 11.56 -16.93
C GLY A 53 4.11 12.25 -15.87
N LEU A 54 3.99 11.67 -14.67
CA LEU A 54 3.27 12.31 -13.56
C LEU A 54 4.09 13.51 -13.01
N PRO A 55 3.46 14.65 -12.67
CA PRO A 55 4.17 15.76 -12.05
C PRO A 55 4.76 15.38 -10.68
N ALA A 56 6.00 15.80 -10.41
CA ALA A 56 6.74 15.43 -9.20
C ALA A 56 5.99 15.76 -7.89
N GLY A 57 5.30 16.91 -7.83
CA GLY A 57 4.51 17.28 -6.66
C GLY A 57 3.35 16.31 -6.40
N LEU A 58 2.69 15.81 -7.45
CA LEU A 58 1.62 14.83 -7.32
C LEU A 58 2.18 13.45 -6.95
N ALA A 59 3.30 13.05 -7.56
CA ALA A 59 3.97 11.79 -7.23
C ALA A 59 4.35 11.71 -5.74
N HIS A 60 4.84 12.81 -5.16
CA HIS A 60 5.19 12.87 -3.75
C HIS A 60 3.97 12.76 -2.82
N VAL A 61 2.87 13.44 -3.16
CA VAL A 61 1.61 13.34 -2.40
C VAL A 61 1.06 11.92 -2.42
N LEU A 62 1.12 11.24 -3.58
CA LEU A 62 0.66 9.86 -3.69
C LEU A 62 1.54 8.89 -2.89
N ALA A 63 2.87 9.07 -2.93
CA ALA A 63 3.78 8.24 -2.15
C ALA A 63 3.64 8.44 -0.64
N ASP A 64 3.32 9.65 -0.18
CA ASP A 64 3.04 9.93 1.24
C ASP A 64 1.69 9.34 1.67
N ALA A 65 0.67 9.40 0.80
CA ALA A 65 -0.65 8.85 1.09
C ALA A 65 -0.65 7.32 1.23
N ASP A 66 0.25 6.62 0.54
CA ASP A 66 0.41 5.15 0.63
C ASP A 66 0.80 4.69 2.05
N LEU A 67 1.40 5.58 2.84
CA LEU A 67 1.78 5.33 4.23
C LEU A 67 0.62 5.56 5.23
N GLY A 68 -0.54 6.02 4.76
CA GLY A 68 -1.53 6.73 5.57
C GLY A 68 -2.77 5.95 6.01
N ASP A 69 -2.79 4.61 6.00
CA ASP A 69 -3.96 3.86 6.49
C ASP A 69 -3.82 3.42 7.96
N SER A 70 -4.61 4.03 8.85
CA SER A 70 -4.65 3.68 10.28
C SER A 70 -5.89 2.88 10.70
N GLY A 71 -6.85 2.64 9.79
CA GLY A 71 -8.12 1.97 10.11
C GLY A 71 -9.05 2.73 11.07
N ASP A 72 -8.66 3.92 11.55
CA ASP A 72 -9.42 4.71 12.52
C ASP A 72 -10.76 5.22 12.00
N LEU A 73 -10.90 5.32 10.67
CA LEU A 73 -12.13 5.77 10.03
C LEU A 73 -13.31 4.87 10.40
N SER A 74 -13.12 3.54 10.42
CA SER A 74 -14.16 2.58 10.83
C SER A 74 -14.68 2.85 12.25
N ARG A 75 -13.78 3.25 13.16
CA ARG A 75 -14.18 3.65 14.53
C ARG A 75 -14.95 4.96 14.53
N LEU A 76 -14.52 5.94 13.74
CA LEU A 76 -15.14 7.26 13.68
C LEU A 76 -16.56 7.22 13.08
N ILE A 77 -16.78 6.41 12.05
CA ILE A 77 -18.07 6.33 11.35
C ILE A 77 -19.05 5.31 11.95
N GLY A 78 -18.62 4.51 12.94
CA GLY A 78 -19.46 3.54 13.65
C GLY A 78 -19.99 2.39 12.79
N ARG A 79 -19.42 2.20 11.59
CA ARG A 79 -19.74 1.12 10.66
C ARG A 79 -18.45 0.62 10.01
N PRO A 80 -18.41 -0.62 9.49
CA PRO A 80 -17.30 -1.07 8.67
C PRO A 80 -17.10 -0.12 7.49
N THR A 81 -15.85 0.22 7.18
CA THR A 81 -15.50 0.85 5.91
C THR A 81 -15.82 -0.09 4.74
N THR A 82 -16.03 0.48 3.54
CA THR A 82 -16.19 -0.33 2.33
C THR A 82 -14.99 -1.27 2.20
N SER A 83 -15.26 -2.56 1.97
CA SER A 83 -14.19 -3.54 1.82
C SER A 83 -13.39 -3.25 0.56
N LEU A 84 -12.09 -3.54 0.60
CA LEU A 84 -11.23 -3.40 -0.56
C LEU A 84 -11.75 -4.22 -1.76
N THR A 85 -12.27 -5.42 -1.52
CA THR A 85 -12.87 -6.29 -2.55
C THR A 85 -14.07 -5.64 -3.23
N ASP A 86 -14.96 -5.01 -2.46
CA ASP A 86 -16.13 -4.30 -3.01
C ASP A 86 -15.70 -3.08 -3.82
N ALA A 87 -14.70 -2.33 -3.33
CA ALA A 87 -14.15 -1.18 -4.04
C ALA A 87 -13.53 -1.60 -5.39
N MET A 88 -12.73 -2.67 -5.41
CA MET A 88 -12.12 -3.20 -6.63
C MET A 88 -13.18 -3.71 -7.62
N THR A 89 -14.20 -4.42 -7.14
CA THR A 89 -15.30 -4.90 -7.99
C THR A 89 -16.08 -3.74 -8.62
N ALA A 90 -16.23 -2.62 -7.91
CA ALA A 90 -16.87 -1.42 -8.45
C ALA A 90 -16.01 -0.70 -9.50
N ALA A 91 -14.69 -0.65 -9.29
CA ALA A 91 -13.75 0.06 -10.17
C ALA A 91 -13.43 -0.70 -11.48
N LEU A 92 -13.53 -2.03 -11.46
CA LEU A 92 -13.22 -2.91 -12.59
C LEU A 92 -14.42 -3.24 -13.50
N ARG A 93 -15.56 -2.55 -13.30
CA ARG A 93 -16.69 -2.57 -14.23
C ARG A 93 -16.49 -1.58 -15.37
#